data_AF-A0A662IIA0-F1
#
_entry.id   AF-A0A662IIA0-F1
#
_cell.length_a   1.000
_cell.length_b   1.000
_cell.length_c   1.000
_cell.angle_alpha   90.00
_cell.angle_beta   90.00
_cell.angle_gamma   90.00
#
_symmetry.space_group_name_H-M   'P 1'
#
loop_
_entity.id
_entity.type
_entity.pdbx_description
1 polymer ?
#
loop_
_entity_poly.entity_id
_entity_poly.type
_entity_poly.pdbx_seq_one_letter_code
_entity_poly.pdbx_strand_id
1 'polypeptide(L)'
;VYFTTPVDVGEEEADEVVEVGAVAYWPPGKALCLFYGPTPISGPGEVRPASPVNVIGRVIEGLSTLSRVREGERVRVEEAKP
;
A
#
# COMPACT_ATOMS: atom_id res chain seq x y z
N VAL A 1 -2.82 -5.05 -0.42
CA VAL A 1 -2.17 -5.80 0.69
C VAL A 1 -1.63 -4.76 1.63
N TYR A 2 -1.69 -4.98 2.95
CA TYR A 2 -1.02 -4.08 3.89
C TYR A 2 -0.48 -4.86 5.08
N PHE A 3 0.52 -4.29 5.75
CA PHE A 3 1.07 -4.83 6.99
C PHE A 3 1.60 -3.69 7.87
N THR A 4 1.55 -3.88 9.18
CA THR A 4 2.06 -2.89 10.15
C THR A 4 3.59 -2.82 10.11
N THR A 5 4.11 -1.64 10.42
CA THR A 5 5.53 -1.33 10.46
C THR A 5 5.90 -0.79 11.84
N PRO A 6 7.18 -0.81 12.24
CA PRO A 6 7.62 -0.17 13.49
C PRO A 6 7.76 1.36 13.37
N VAL A 7 7.43 1.94 12.22
CA VAL A 7 7.55 3.38 11.94
C VAL A 7 6.27 4.10 12.35
N ASP A 8 6.42 5.28 12.95
CA ASP A 8 5.31 6.14 13.38
C ASP A 8 5.53 7.55 12.83
N VAL A 9 4.87 7.86 11.73
CA VAL A 9 4.93 9.14 11.01
C VAL A 9 3.50 9.62 10.75
N GLY A 10 3.30 10.93 10.70
CA GLY A 10 2.01 11.56 10.42
C GLY A 10 1.67 11.59 8.93
N GLU A 11 0.57 12.26 8.59
CA GLU A 11 0.22 12.57 7.20
C GLU A 11 1.16 13.61 6.60
N GLU A 12 1.59 13.39 5.35
CA GLU A 12 2.42 14.28 4.55
C GLU A 12 1.98 14.13 3.08
N GLU A 13 1.49 15.20 2.46
CA GLU A 13 0.98 15.17 1.07
C GLU A 13 0.01 13.99 0.82
N ALA A 14 -0.98 13.85 1.70
CA ALA A 14 -1.79 12.64 1.74
C ALA A 14 -2.80 12.56 0.58
N ASP A 15 -2.74 11.47 -0.18
CA ASP A 15 -3.58 11.22 -1.35
C ASP A 15 -4.85 10.44 -0.99
N GLU A 16 -6.00 10.90 -1.48
CA GLU A 16 -7.28 10.19 -1.37
C GLU A 16 -7.51 9.16 -2.49
N VAL A 17 -6.78 9.30 -3.60
CA VAL A 17 -6.84 8.41 -4.76
C VAL A 17 -5.41 8.14 -5.20
N VAL A 18 -5.10 6.87 -5.44
CA VAL A 18 -3.76 6.43 -5.85
C VAL A 18 -3.81 5.66 -7.16
N GLU A 19 -2.65 5.45 -7.77
CA GLU A 19 -2.52 4.60 -8.95
C GLU A 19 -2.41 3.11 -8.57
N VAL A 20 -2.81 2.23 -9.49
CA VAL A 20 -2.48 0.80 -9.39
C VAL A 20 -0.96 0.64 -9.41
N GLY A 21 -0.42 -0.07 -8.42
CA GLY A 21 1.01 -0.22 -8.20
C GLY A 21 1.59 0.73 -7.16
N ALA A 22 0.82 1.69 -6.63
CA ALA A 22 1.29 2.59 -5.58
C ALA A 22 1.73 1.83 -4.31
N VAL A 23 2.81 2.31 -3.70
CA VAL A 23 3.27 1.95 -2.36
C VAL A 23 3.07 3.18 -1.48
N ALA A 24 2.26 3.06 -0.44
CA ALA A 24 1.94 4.17 0.44
C ALA A 24 2.05 3.78 1.91
N TYR A 25 2.28 4.77 2.75
CA TYR A 25 2.20 4.62 4.20
C TYR A 25 0.82 5.11 4.68
N TRP A 26 0.17 4.32 5.53
CA TRP A 26 -1.14 4.64 6.14
C TRP A 26 -0.95 4.96 7.63
N PRO A 27 -0.95 6.26 8.01
CA PRO A 27 -0.63 6.68 9.37
C PRO A 27 -1.52 6.08 10.47
N PRO A 28 -2.87 6.05 10.35
CA PRO A 28 -3.73 5.50 11.39
C PRO A 28 -3.41 4.03 11.75
N GLY A 29 -2.97 3.24 10.78
CA GLY A 29 -2.61 1.84 10.96
C GLY A 29 -1.11 1.57 11.14
N LYS A 30 -0.25 2.60 11.11
CA LYS A 30 1.20 2.48 11.06
C LYS A 30 1.67 1.47 10.00
N ALA A 31 1.00 1.47 8.85
CA ALA A 31 1.06 0.36 7.90
C ALA A 31 1.64 0.76 6.55
N LEU A 32 2.35 -0.17 5.92
CA LEU A 32 2.71 -0.08 4.52
C LEU A 32 1.61 -0.73 3.68
N CYS A 33 1.11 0.00 2.69
CA CYS A 33 0.04 -0.40 1.79
C CYS A 33 0.60 -0.62 0.38
N LEU A 34 0.27 -1.77 -0.21
CA LEU A 34 0.59 -2.14 -1.59
C LEU A 34 -0.74 -2.24 -2.37
N PHE A 35 -0.96 -1.27 -3.26
CA PHE A 35 -2.19 -1.16 -4.05
C PHE A 35 -2.04 -1.93 -5.37
N TYR A 36 -2.70 -3.08 -5.50
CA TYR A 36 -2.64 -3.93 -6.71
C TYR A 36 -3.94 -3.94 -7.52
N GLY A 37 -4.90 -3.08 -7.15
CA GLY A 37 -6.22 -2.96 -7.77
C GLY A 37 -7.16 -2.13 -6.90
N PRO A 38 -8.43 -1.96 -7.34
CA PRO A 38 -9.45 -1.24 -6.58
C PRO A 38 -9.69 -1.83 -5.19
N THR A 39 -10.05 -0.99 -4.23
CA THR A 39 -10.46 -1.42 -2.89
C THR A 39 -12.00 -1.48 -2.82
N PRO A 40 -12.60 -2.03 -1.74
CA PRO A 40 -14.06 -2.09 -1.60
C PRO A 40 -14.78 -0.72 -1.66
N ILE A 41 -14.07 0.38 -1.40
CA ILE A 41 -14.63 1.74 -1.41
C ILE A 41 -14.22 2.55 -2.65
N SER A 42 -13.49 1.94 -3.59
CA SER A 42 -13.14 2.57 -4.87
C SER A 42 -14.39 2.88 -5.69
N GLY A 43 -14.45 4.10 -6.24
CA GLY A 43 -15.34 4.45 -7.34
C GLY A 43 -14.88 3.90 -8.71
N PRO A 44 -15.65 4.13 -9.78
CA PRO A 44 -15.30 3.71 -11.13
C PRO A 44 -13.98 4.35 -11.59
N GLY A 45 -12.99 3.49 -11.90
CA GLY A 45 -11.71 3.93 -12.48
C GLY A 45 -10.67 4.45 -11.48
N GLU A 46 -10.91 4.35 -10.17
CA GLU A 46 -9.97 4.81 -9.15
C GLU A 46 -9.56 3.70 -8.16
N VAL A 47 -8.39 3.88 -7.53
CA VAL A 47 -7.98 3.11 -6.36
C VAL A 47 -8.06 4.01 -5.14
N ARG A 48 -9.00 3.72 -4.23
CA ARG A 48 -9.27 4.55 -3.06
C ARG A 48 -8.81 3.86 -1.77
N PRO A 49 -7.81 4.38 -1.05
CA PRO A 49 -7.47 3.91 0.29
C PRO A 49 -8.59 4.22 1.31
N ALA A 50 -8.61 3.51 2.44
CA ALA A 50 -9.64 3.67 3.49
C ALA A 50 -9.70 5.09 4.09
N SER A 51 -8.57 5.78 4.13
CA SER A 51 -8.39 7.21 4.46
C SER A 51 -7.13 7.71 3.74
N PRO A 52 -6.83 9.01 3.72
CA PRO A 52 -5.62 9.53 3.06
C PRO A 52 -4.34 8.77 3.45
N VAL A 53 -3.44 8.59 2.48
CA VAL A 53 -2.16 7.89 2.63
C VAL A 53 -1.02 8.70 2.04
N ASN A 54 0.19 8.55 2.56
CA ASN A 54 1.37 9.19 1.98
C ASN A 54 1.95 8.26 0.92
N VAL A 55 1.90 8.63 -0.36
CA VAL A 55 2.52 7.83 -1.43
C VAL A 55 4.04 8.00 -1.36
N ILE A 56 4.75 6.89 -1.14
CA ILE A 56 6.22 6.89 -0.94
C ILE A 56 6.97 6.10 -2.02
N GLY A 57 6.25 5.50 -2.97
CA GLY A 57 6.86 4.78 -4.07
C GLY A 57 5.87 3.98 -4.91
N ARG A 58 6.41 3.03 -5.68
CA ARG A 58 5.64 2.13 -6.53
C ARG A 58 6.25 0.74 -6.57
N VAL A 59 5.42 -0.26 -6.77
CA VAL A 59 5.83 -1.64 -7.02
C VAL A 59 6.44 -1.71 -8.42
N ILE A 60 7.71 -2.07 -8.49
CA ILE A 60 8.43 -2.20 -9.78
C ILE A 60 8.38 -3.63 -10.33
N GLU A 61 8.18 -4.64 -9.47
CA GLU A 61 8.16 -6.05 -9.83
C GLU A 61 7.12 -6.82 -8.99
N GLY A 62 6.56 -7.91 -9.55
CA GLY A 62 5.73 -8.85 -8.78
C GLY A 62 4.31 -8.39 -8.43
N LEU A 63 3.82 -7.29 -9.02
CA LEU A 63 2.49 -6.72 -8.72
C LEU A 63 1.34 -7.74 -8.79
N SER A 64 1.31 -8.59 -9.82
CA SER A 64 0.26 -9.60 -10.01
C SER A 64 0.27 -10.70 -8.94
N THR A 65 1.42 -10.94 -8.31
CA THR A 65 1.56 -11.94 -7.23
C THR A 65 0.84 -11.51 -5.96
N LEU A 66 0.66 -10.20 -5.73
CA LEU A 66 -0.05 -9.68 -4.55
C LEU A 66 -1.52 -10.14 -4.50
N SER A 67 -2.14 -10.45 -5.64
CA SER A 67 -3.51 -10.99 -5.71
C SER A 67 -3.65 -12.40 -5.10
N ARG A 68 -2.54 -13.11 -4.93
CA ARG A 68 -2.50 -14.49 -4.40
C ARG A 68 -2.14 -14.56 -2.92
N VAL A 69 -1.71 -13.45 -2.33
CA VAL A 69 -1.35 -13.35 -0.91
C VAL A 69 -2.60 -13.55 -0.05
N ARG A 70 -2.46 -14.35 1.02
CA ARG A 70 -3.56 -14.62 1.95
C ARG A 70 -3.40 -13.83 3.24
N GLU A 71 -4.51 -13.56 3.91
CA GLU A 71 -4.49 -12.97 5.25
C GLU A 71 -3.68 -13.85 6.21
N GLY A 72 -2.81 -13.22 7.01
CA GLY A 72 -1.92 -13.89 7.95
C GLY A 72 -0.63 -14.46 7.35
N GLU A 73 -0.43 -14.35 6.03
CA GLU A 73 0.84 -14.73 5.41
C GLU A 73 1.99 -13.86 5.94
N ARG A 74 3.14 -14.49 6.21
CA ARG A 74 4.30 -13.78 6.78
C ARG A 74 5.01 -12.96 5.71
N VAL A 75 5.28 -11.70 6.02
CA VAL A 75 6.08 -10.80 5.19
C VAL A 75 7.45 -10.57 5.82
N ARG A 76 8.49 -10.47 4.99
CA ARG A 76 9.82 -10.01 5.36
C ARG A 76 10.18 -8.82 4.49
N VAL A 77 10.60 -7.73 5.11
CA VAL A 77 11.09 -6.54 4.41
C VAL A 77 12.61 -6.52 4.52
N GLU A 78 13.28 -6.36 3.39
CA GLU A 78 14.73 -6.27 3.28
C GLU A 78 15.09 -5.31 2.14
N GLU A 79 16.30 -4.75 2.20
CA GLU A 79 16.81 -3.94 1.09
C GLU A 79 17.00 -4.82 -0.15
N ALA A 80 16.55 -4.33 -1.30
CA ALA A 80 16.79 -4.99 -2.56
C ALA A 80 18.30 -5.05 -2.84
N LYS A 81 18.79 -6.21 -3.26
CA LYS A 81 20.19 -6.33 -3.69
C LYS A 81 20.38 -5.51 -4.97
N PRO A 82 21.53 -4.83 -5.14
CA PRO A 82 21.85 -4.10 -6.36
C PRO A 82 21.95 -5.01 -7.58
#